data_AF-A0A7C2QQH0-F1
#
_entry.id   AF-A0A7C2QQH0-F1
#
_cell.length_a   1.000
_cell.length_b   1.000
_cell.length_c   1.000
_cell.angle_alpha   90.00
_cell.angle_beta   90.00
_cell.angle_gamma   90.00
#
_symmetry.space_group_name_H-M   'P 1'
#
loop_
_entity.id
_entity.type
_entity.pdbx_description
1 polymer ?
#
loop_
_entity_poly.entity_id
_entity_poly.type
_entity_poly.pdbx_seq_one_letter_code
_entity_poly.pdbx_strand_id
1 'polypeptide(L)'
;MGAYVLVAPRLRLARLWAAEEVALAADELKGVLLPYPRDLEAPVRRFVRGASSWEELVAEVRRLGLPYTDVWSWTEEPVLRRLKSLWAGGFHLAVECYGPPLADEARATEELLRLLLRTRVTGKVDLSAWAKLVGGQPPVKEGYATLSLRAASGARVVEWGYPMPPSDALGPENLSEESVRRYVNYIFDFLMRARNPDEAYLMWLSRHHGELAAELAELAKALGVVKETQAASGEA
;
A
#
# COMPACT_ATOMS: atom_id res chain seq x y z
N MET A 1 14.00 -9.87 -20.97
CA MET A 1 14.11 -9.14 -19.68
C MET A 1 13.21 -9.85 -18.69
N GLY A 2 13.53 -9.94 -17.40
CA GLY A 2 12.63 -10.61 -16.45
C GLY A 2 11.35 -9.79 -16.21
N ALA A 3 10.28 -10.43 -15.75
CA ALA A 3 9.22 -9.71 -15.04
C ALA A 3 9.63 -9.56 -13.56
N TYR A 4 9.33 -8.41 -12.96
CA TYR A 4 9.71 -8.08 -11.58
C TYR A 4 8.44 -7.87 -10.74
N VAL A 5 8.40 -8.41 -9.53
CA VAL A 5 7.30 -8.17 -8.59
C VAL A 5 7.87 -7.62 -7.29
N LEU A 6 7.48 -6.39 -6.95
CA LEU A 6 7.81 -5.73 -5.70
C LEU A 6 6.68 -6.00 -4.71
N VAL A 7 6.93 -6.86 -3.72
CA VAL A 7 5.96 -7.21 -2.69
C VAL A 7 6.11 -6.24 -1.53
N ALA A 8 5.19 -5.27 -1.44
CA ALA A 8 5.24 -4.21 -0.43
C ALA A 8 3.86 -3.85 0.11
N PRO A 9 3.72 -3.68 1.44
CA PRO A 9 2.47 -3.28 2.05
C PRO A 9 2.08 -1.83 1.70
N ARG A 10 0.82 -1.46 1.97
CA ARG A 10 0.27 -0.12 1.76
C ARG A 10 0.69 0.85 2.87
N LEU A 11 2.00 1.01 3.02
CA LEU A 11 2.64 1.91 3.97
C LEU A 11 3.54 2.88 3.21
N ARG A 12 3.63 4.15 3.66
CA ARG A 12 4.50 5.13 3.01
C ARG A 12 5.97 4.71 3.05
N LEU A 13 6.42 4.08 4.14
CA LEU A 13 7.79 3.53 4.26
C LEU A 13 8.07 2.45 3.20
N ALA A 14 7.14 1.53 3.03
CA ALA A 14 7.27 0.49 2.01
C ALA A 14 7.20 1.06 0.59
N ARG A 15 6.46 2.14 0.39
CA ARG A 15 6.40 2.85 -0.90
C ARG A 15 7.67 3.63 -1.20
N LEU A 16 8.33 4.20 -0.20
CA LEU A 16 9.67 4.78 -0.35
C LEU A 16 10.68 3.72 -0.78
N TRP A 17 10.69 2.56 -0.10
CA TRP A 17 11.54 1.44 -0.49
C TRP A 17 11.25 0.95 -1.90
N ALA A 18 9.99 0.67 -2.23
CA ALA A 18 9.61 0.18 -3.57
C ALA A 18 9.98 1.19 -4.66
N ALA A 19 9.89 2.50 -4.37
CA ALA A 19 10.31 3.55 -5.28
C ALA A 19 11.81 3.49 -5.59
N GLU A 20 12.65 3.20 -4.59
CA GLU A 20 14.09 3.02 -4.79
C GLU A 20 14.41 1.73 -5.55
N GLU A 21 13.72 0.62 -5.29
CA GLU A 21 13.88 -0.62 -6.06
C GLU A 21 13.56 -0.41 -7.55
N VAL A 22 12.48 0.33 -7.86
CA VAL A 22 12.17 0.72 -9.25
C VAL A 22 13.29 1.58 -9.85
N ALA A 23 13.83 2.52 -9.10
CA ALA A 23 14.89 3.41 -9.58
C ALA A 23 16.19 2.66 -9.87
N LEU A 24 16.58 1.71 -9.02
CA LEU A 24 17.76 0.86 -9.21
C LEU A 24 17.65 -0.01 -10.46
N ALA A 25 16.43 -0.42 -10.82
CA ALA A 25 16.17 -1.24 -12.00
C ALA A 25 15.74 -0.43 -13.24
N ALA A 26 15.72 0.91 -13.18
CA ALA A 26 15.06 1.74 -14.19
C ALA A 26 15.59 1.54 -15.62
N ASP A 27 16.89 1.30 -15.80
CA ASP A 27 17.53 1.03 -17.09
C ASP A 27 17.06 -0.29 -17.74
N GLU A 28 16.58 -1.24 -16.94
CA GLU A 28 16.15 -2.56 -17.42
C GLU A 28 14.64 -2.65 -17.63
N LEU A 29 13.89 -1.65 -17.16
CA LEU A 29 12.44 -1.65 -17.14
C LEU A 29 11.85 -0.91 -18.34
N LYS A 30 10.79 -1.49 -18.89
CA LYS A 30 9.91 -0.86 -19.89
C LYS A 30 8.77 -0.10 -19.22
N GLY A 31 8.40 -0.47 -18.00
CA GLY A 31 7.31 0.15 -17.28
C GLY A 31 7.06 -0.40 -15.88
N VAL A 32 6.02 0.15 -15.25
CA VAL A 32 5.58 -0.18 -13.90
C VAL A 32 4.08 -0.43 -13.89
N LEU A 33 3.67 -1.52 -13.25
CA LEU A 33 2.29 -1.88 -13.00
C LEU A 33 1.92 -1.51 -11.55
N LEU A 34 0.95 -0.60 -11.41
CA LEU A 34 0.50 -0.06 -10.13
C LEU A 34 -0.84 -0.67 -9.72
N PRO A 35 -1.04 -1.00 -8.43
CA PRO A 35 -2.24 -1.69 -7.93
C PRO A 35 -3.43 -0.74 -7.76
N TYR A 36 -3.55 0.29 -8.61
CA TYR A 36 -4.59 1.31 -8.51
C TYR A 36 -5.76 0.99 -9.43
N PRO A 37 -6.97 1.52 -9.17
CA PRO A 37 -8.07 1.42 -10.09
C PRO A 37 -7.70 1.88 -11.50
N ARG A 38 -8.14 1.14 -12.53
CA ARG A 38 -7.85 1.47 -13.94
C ARG A 38 -8.28 2.87 -14.34
N ASP A 39 -9.32 3.41 -13.70
CA ASP A 39 -9.79 4.79 -13.88
C ASP A 39 -8.73 5.85 -13.51
N LEU A 40 -7.77 5.51 -12.64
CA LEU A 40 -6.70 6.41 -12.21
C LEU A 40 -5.49 6.41 -13.15
N GLU A 41 -5.45 5.54 -14.17
CA GLU A 41 -4.28 5.42 -15.06
C GLU A 41 -3.97 6.73 -15.79
N ALA A 42 -5.00 7.38 -16.36
CA ALA A 42 -4.84 8.62 -17.09
C ALA A 42 -4.32 9.78 -16.21
N PRO A 43 -4.93 10.10 -15.04
CA PRO A 43 -4.40 11.16 -14.17
C PRO A 43 -3.01 10.84 -13.64
N VAL A 44 -2.74 9.60 -13.26
CA VAL A 44 -1.40 9.18 -12.79
C VAL A 44 -0.35 9.36 -13.88
N ARG A 45 -0.62 8.95 -15.12
CA ARG A 45 0.29 9.16 -16.27
C ARG A 45 0.57 10.64 -16.50
N ARG A 46 -0.45 11.50 -16.46
CA ARG A 46 -0.26 12.95 -16.62
C ARG A 46 0.66 13.51 -15.53
N PHE A 47 0.47 13.09 -14.28
CA PHE A 47 1.33 13.51 -13.18
C PHE A 47 2.78 13.07 -13.37
N VAL A 48 3.02 11.78 -13.67
CA VAL A 48 4.36 11.22 -13.88
C VAL A 48 5.09 11.91 -15.03
N ARG A 49 4.38 12.24 -16.11
CA ARG A 49 4.95 12.97 -17.26
C ARG A 49 5.21 14.46 -16.99
N GLY A 50 4.87 14.95 -15.80
CA GLY A 50 5.05 16.35 -15.41
C GLY A 50 3.96 17.30 -15.91
N ALA A 51 2.85 16.80 -16.46
CA ALA A 51 1.74 17.62 -16.96
C ALA A 51 0.78 18.10 -15.86
N SER A 52 0.97 17.66 -14.61
CA SER A 52 0.21 18.13 -13.44
C SER A 52 1.07 18.11 -12.17
N SER A 53 0.65 18.94 -11.21
CA SER A 53 1.12 18.98 -9.83
C SER A 53 0.53 17.82 -9.00
N TRP A 54 1.08 17.62 -7.80
CA TRP A 54 0.59 16.59 -6.90
C TRP A 54 -0.82 16.91 -6.40
N GLU A 55 -1.04 18.19 -6.10
CA GLU A 55 -2.31 18.74 -5.60
C GLU A 55 -3.42 18.57 -6.64
N GLU A 56 -3.13 18.78 -7.93
CA GLU A 56 -4.06 18.55 -9.03
C GLU A 56 -4.41 17.07 -9.19
N LEU A 57 -3.42 16.17 -9.09
CA LEU A 57 -3.66 14.72 -9.11
C LEU A 57 -4.57 14.30 -7.97
N VAL A 58 -4.27 14.70 -6.73
CA VAL A 58 -5.08 14.35 -5.56
C VAL A 58 -6.50 14.91 -5.68
N ALA A 59 -6.65 16.15 -6.15
CA ALA A 59 -7.97 16.74 -6.38
C ALA A 59 -8.76 15.97 -7.45
N GLU A 60 -8.11 15.50 -8.51
CA GLU A 60 -8.76 14.70 -9.54
C GLU A 60 -9.17 13.32 -9.03
N VAL A 61 -8.28 12.61 -8.32
CA VAL A 61 -8.60 11.32 -7.68
C VAL A 61 -9.79 11.46 -6.73
N ARG A 62 -9.84 12.55 -5.96
CA ARG A 62 -10.98 12.86 -5.08
C ARG A 62 -12.28 13.04 -5.87
N ARG A 63 -12.25 13.78 -6.99
CA ARG A 63 -13.43 13.97 -7.87
C ARG A 63 -13.91 12.68 -8.52
N LEU A 64 -12.99 11.78 -8.85
CA LEU A 64 -13.32 10.45 -9.39
C LEU A 64 -14.00 9.54 -8.36
N GLY A 65 -13.93 9.89 -7.07
CA GLY A 65 -14.71 9.22 -6.02
C GLY A 65 -13.99 8.08 -5.32
N LEU A 66 -12.64 8.08 -5.27
CA LEU A 66 -11.90 7.09 -4.49
C LEU A 66 -12.21 7.27 -2.97
N PRO A 67 -12.81 6.26 -2.28
CA PRO A 67 -13.32 6.43 -0.92
C PRO A 67 -12.27 6.80 0.14
N TYR A 68 -11.01 6.44 -0.11
CA TYR A 68 -9.89 6.58 0.82
C TYR A 68 -8.78 7.48 0.25
N THR A 69 -9.17 8.52 -0.52
CA THR A 69 -8.24 9.41 -1.22
C THR A 69 -7.12 9.96 -0.34
N ASP A 70 -7.42 10.38 0.89
CA ASP A 70 -6.42 10.99 1.77
C ASP A 70 -5.34 9.98 2.17
N VAL A 71 -5.73 8.76 2.55
CA VAL A 71 -4.81 7.67 2.87
C VAL A 71 -4.03 7.23 1.63
N TRP A 72 -4.70 7.12 0.48
CA TRP A 72 -4.04 6.80 -0.79
C TRP A 72 -2.98 7.84 -1.13
N SER A 73 -3.29 9.13 -1.01
CA SER A 73 -2.35 10.21 -1.30
C SER A 73 -1.14 10.16 -0.37
N TRP A 74 -1.34 9.94 0.93
CA TRP A 74 -0.25 9.76 1.89
C TRP A 74 0.66 8.58 1.53
N THR A 75 0.07 7.43 1.25
CA THR A 75 0.81 6.19 1.04
C THR A 75 1.55 6.20 -0.30
N GLU A 76 0.89 6.63 -1.38
CA GLU A 76 1.37 6.40 -2.76
C GLU A 76 2.22 7.55 -3.33
N GLU A 77 2.24 8.71 -2.66
CA GLU A 77 3.06 9.87 -3.06
C GLU A 77 4.53 9.51 -3.35
N PRO A 78 5.26 8.72 -2.52
CA PRO A 78 6.67 8.46 -2.76
C PRO A 78 6.95 7.79 -4.10
N VAL A 79 6.19 6.74 -4.44
CA VAL A 79 6.33 6.01 -5.71
C VAL A 79 6.03 6.93 -6.87
N LEU A 80 4.93 7.67 -6.82
CA LEU A 80 4.53 8.55 -7.92
C LEU A 80 5.53 9.70 -8.13
N ARG A 81 6.03 10.32 -7.05
CA ARG A 81 7.06 11.36 -7.16
C ARG A 81 8.37 10.81 -7.71
N ARG A 82 8.76 9.60 -7.31
CA ARG A 82 9.96 8.95 -7.84
C ARG A 82 9.82 8.65 -9.33
N LEU A 83 8.69 8.11 -9.78
CA LEU A 83 8.41 7.90 -11.20
C LEU A 83 8.46 9.21 -11.99
N LYS A 84 7.90 10.31 -11.44
CA LYS A 84 8.01 11.64 -12.06
C LYS A 84 9.46 12.12 -12.17
N SER A 85 10.27 11.91 -11.12
CA SER A 85 11.70 12.23 -11.13
C SER A 85 12.47 11.41 -12.15
N LEU A 86 12.18 10.12 -12.28
CA LEU A 86 12.79 9.23 -13.28
C LEU A 86 12.43 9.68 -14.70
N TRP A 87 11.17 10.02 -14.95
CA TRP A 87 10.73 10.56 -16.23
C TRP A 87 11.47 11.85 -16.60
N ALA A 88 11.61 12.78 -15.66
CA ALA A 88 12.38 14.00 -15.85
C ALA A 88 13.88 13.74 -16.09
N GLY A 89 14.42 12.67 -15.51
CA GLY A 89 15.79 12.19 -15.71
C GLY A 89 16.03 11.39 -16.99
N GLY A 90 15.02 11.24 -17.87
CA GLY A 90 15.12 10.54 -19.16
C GLY A 90 14.68 9.08 -19.14
N PHE A 91 14.26 8.54 -18.00
CA PHE A 91 13.73 7.19 -17.88
C PHE A 91 12.24 7.18 -18.21
N HIS A 92 11.90 6.90 -19.47
CA HIS A 92 10.52 6.92 -19.97
C HIS A 92 9.77 5.61 -19.71
N LEU A 93 9.62 5.25 -18.43
CA LEU A 93 8.88 4.07 -18.00
C LEU A 93 7.38 4.22 -18.31
N ALA A 94 6.79 3.22 -18.96
CA ALA A 94 5.33 3.14 -19.09
C ALA A 94 4.69 2.96 -17.71
N VAL A 95 3.57 3.64 -17.45
CA VAL A 95 2.82 3.49 -16.19
C VAL A 95 1.46 2.91 -16.49
N GLU A 96 1.12 1.77 -15.90
CA GLU A 96 -0.14 1.07 -16.11
C GLU A 96 -0.80 0.75 -14.77
N CYS A 97 -2.12 0.89 -14.68
CA CYS A 97 -2.89 0.54 -13.47
C CYS A 97 -3.66 -0.76 -13.71
N TYR A 98 -3.63 -1.69 -12.77
CA TYR A 98 -4.26 -3.00 -12.95
C TYR A 98 -5.37 -3.33 -11.94
N GLY A 99 -5.63 -2.43 -10.99
CA GLY A 99 -6.68 -2.59 -10.00
C GLY A 99 -8.10 -2.57 -10.59
N PRO A 100 -9.10 -2.97 -9.82
CA PRO A 100 -10.48 -3.00 -10.27
C PRO A 100 -10.99 -1.58 -10.57
N PRO A 101 -12.04 -1.41 -11.39
CA PRO A 101 -12.67 -0.11 -11.60
C PRO A 101 -13.13 0.54 -10.29
N LEU A 102 -13.17 1.87 -10.23
CA LEU A 102 -13.53 2.62 -9.01
C LEU A 102 -14.90 2.23 -8.43
N ALA A 103 -15.88 1.93 -9.28
CA ALA A 103 -17.20 1.49 -8.85
C ALA A 103 -17.15 0.14 -8.12
N ASP A 104 -16.26 -0.75 -8.54
CA ASP A 104 -16.06 -2.07 -7.93
C ASP A 104 -15.28 -1.92 -6.62
N GLU A 105 -14.27 -1.04 -6.62
CA GLU A 105 -13.49 -0.69 -5.43
C GLU A 105 -14.37 -0.10 -4.32
N ALA A 106 -15.31 0.79 -4.67
CA ALA A 106 -16.26 1.36 -3.72
C ALA A 106 -17.17 0.30 -3.09
N ARG A 107 -17.71 -0.63 -3.91
CA ARG A 107 -18.54 -1.74 -3.41
C ARG A 107 -17.74 -2.71 -2.53
N ALA A 108 -16.51 -3.03 -2.90
CA ALA A 108 -15.62 -3.86 -2.09
C ALA A 108 -15.30 -3.20 -0.75
N THR A 109 -15.10 -1.87 -0.75
CA THR A 109 -14.87 -1.08 0.47
C THR A 109 -16.09 -1.12 1.39
N GLU A 110 -17.29 -0.93 0.86
CA GLU A 110 -18.54 -1.01 1.64
C GLU A 110 -18.71 -2.38 2.29
N GLU A 111 -18.53 -3.46 1.51
CA GLU A 111 -18.65 -4.82 2.01
C GLU A 111 -17.57 -5.15 3.05
N LEU A 112 -16.33 -4.68 2.85
CA LEU A 112 -15.27 -4.81 3.83
C LEU A 112 -15.64 -4.13 5.16
N LEU A 113 -16.13 -2.89 5.13
CA LEU A 113 -16.56 -2.16 6.34
C LEU A 113 -17.69 -2.90 7.07
N ARG A 114 -18.66 -3.45 6.32
CA ARG A 114 -19.75 -4.27 6.87
C ARG A 114 -19.23 -5.51 7.59
N LEU A 115 -18.31 -6.25 6.96
CA LEU A 115 -17.71 -7.45 7.55
C LEU A 115 -16.85 -7.12 8.77
N LEU A 116 -16.05 -6.06 8.71
CA LEU A 116 -15.23 -5.58 9.84
C LEU A 116 -16.08 -5.30 11.07
N LEU A 117 -17.13 -4.48 10.91
CA LEU A 117 -18.04 -4.12 12.01
C LEU A 117 -18.76 -5.35 12.54
N ARG A 118 -19.30 -6.20 11.66
CA ARG A 118 -20.00 -7.42 12.08
C ARG A 118 -19.07 -8.35 12.87
N THR A 119 -17.86 -8.59 12.40
CA THR A 119 -16.91 -9.46 13.09
C THR A 119 -16.47 -8.85 14.41
N ARG A 120 -16.25 -7.53 14.49
CA ARG A 120 -15.90 -6.87 15.75
C ARG A 120 -17.01 -6.93 16.79
N VAL A 121 -18.26 -6.67 16.40
CA VAL A 121 -19.40 -6.60 17.32
C VAL A 121 -19.87 -7.99 17.73
N THR A 122 -19.96 -8.93 16.79
CA THR A 122 -20.55 -10.25 17.05
C THR A 122 -19.54 -11.34 17.38
N GLY A 123 -18.26 -11.10 17.10
CA GLY A 123 -17.20 -12.12 17.18
C GLY A 123 -17.31 -13.23 16.13
N LYS A 124 -18.31 -13.20 15.23
CA LYS A 124 -18.51 -14.22 14.19
C LYS A 124 -17.75 -13.85 12.92
N VAL A 125 -17.08 -14.84 12.32
CA VAL A 125 -16.35 -14.70 11.05
C VAL A 125 -17.08 -15.46 9.95
N ASP A 126 -17.38 -14.78 8.84
CA ASP A 126 -17.96 -15.40 7.64
C ASP A 126 -16.87 -15.56 6.58
N LEU A 127 -16.14 -16.68 6.62
CA LEU A 127 -15.04 -16.94 5.70
C LEU A 127 -15.46 -16.91 4.22
N SER A 128 -16.72 -17.27 3.92
CA SER A 128 -17.23 -17.26 2.56
C SER A 128 -17.40 -15.84 2.01
N ALA A 129 -17.80 -14.89 2.86
CA ALA A 129 -17.88 -13.48 2.50
C ALA A 129 -16.47 -12.86 2.39
N TRP A 130 -15.59 -13.15 3.35
CA TRP A 130 -14.20 -12.69 3.31
C TRP A 130 -13.44 -13.21 2.08
N ALA A 131 -13.67 -14.46 1.67
CA ALA A 131 -13.07 -15.05 0.47
C ALA A 131 -13.36 -14.26 -0.82
N LYS A 132 -14.49 -13.55 -0.88
CA LYS A 132 -14.87 -12.72 -2.03
C LYS A 132 -14.12 -11.38 -2.07
N LEU A 133 -13.57 -10.93 -0.93
CA LEU A 133 -12.83 -9.68 -0.81
C LEU A 133 -11.31 -9.87 -0.92
N VAL A 134 -10.80 -11.05 -0.53
CA VAL A 134 -9.38 -11.33 -0.66
C VAL A 134 -9.04 -11.61 -2.14
N GLY A 135 -8.29 -10.67 -2.73
CA GLY A 135 -8.10 -10.58 -4.18
C GLY A 135 -7.30 -11.72 -4.84
N GLY A 136 -7.13 -11.58 -6.16
CA GLY A 136 -6.42 -12.52 -7.03
C GLY A 136 -4.91 -12.29 -7.12
N GLN A 137 -4.26 -13.09 -7.97
CA GLN A 137 -2.83 -12.98 -8.25
C GLN A 137 -2.54 -11.68 -9.02
N PRO A 138 -1.42 -10.98 -8.72
CA PRO A 138 -1.06 -9.79 -9.47
C PRO A 138 -0.66 -10.15 -10.91
N PRO A 139 -0.85 -9.24 -11.88
CA PRO A 139 -0.43 -9.48 -13.25
C PRO A 139 1.10 -9.46 -13.34
N VAL A 140 1.63 -10.36 -14.16
CA VAL A 140 3.05 -10.45 -14.49
C VAL A 140 3.23 -10.04 -15.94
N LYS A 141 4.11 -9.08 -16.20
CA LYS A 141 4.39 -8.55 -17.55
C LYS A 141 5.90 -8.42 -17.73
N GLU A 142 6.41 -8.96 -18.84
CA GLU A 142 7.85 -8.98 -19.11
C GLU A 142 8.43 -7.56 -19.24
N GLY A 143 9.52 -7.28 -18.53
CA GLY A 143 10.15 -5.96 -18.50
C GLY A 143 9.37 -4.92 -17.69
N TYR A 144 8.39 -5.34 -16.88
CA TYR A 144 7.69 -4.46 -15.97
C TYR A 144 8.01 -4.80 -14.52
N ALA A 145 8.02 -3.78 -13.67
CA ALA A 145 7.95 -3.93 -12.22
C ALA A 145 6.48 -3.83 -11.78
N THR A 146 5.95 -4.89 -11.19
CA THR A 146 4.60 -4.92 -10.62
C THR A 146 4.67 -4.67 -9.12
N LEU A 147 4.09 -3.57 -8.67
CA LEU A 147 3.91 -3.30 -7.24
C LEU A 147 2.67 -4.05 -6.73
N SER A 148 2.84 -4.94 -5.76
CA SER A 148 1.80 -5.85 -5.31
C SER A 148 1.88 -6.10 -3.80
N LEU A 149 0.78 -6.57 -3.19
CA LEU A 149 0.77 -7.10 -1.83
C LEU A 149 1.27 -8.55 -1.76
N ARG A 150 1.37 -9.22 -2.92
CA ARG A 150 1.68 -10.65 -3.00
C ARG A 150 2.70 -10.94 -4.09
N ALA A 151 3.48 -11.99 -3.88
CA ALA A 151 4.34 -12.58 -4.88
C ALA A 151 3.52 -13.18 -6.05
N ALA A 152 4.17 -13.36 -7.18
CA ALA A 152 3.61 -14.00 -8.37
C ALA A 152 4.60 -15.03 -8.92
N SER A 153 4.11 -16.16 -9.40
CA SER A 153 4.97 -17.13 -10.08
C SER A 153 5.44 -16.58 -11.43
N GLY A 154 6.67 -16.95 -11.84
CA GLY A 154 7.22 -16.54 -13.13
C GLY A 154 7.83 -15.13 -13.17
N ALA A 155 8.01 -14.49 -12.01
CA ALA A 155 8.68 -13.20 -11.88
C ALA A 155 9.82 -13.26 -10.85
N ARG A 156 10.80 -12.38 -10.96
CA ARG A 156 11.76 -12.11 -9.89
C ARG A 156 11.03 -11.33 -8.79
N VAL A 157 10.94 -11.93 -7.62
CA VAL A 157 10.26 -11.35 -6.46
C VAL A 157 11.29 -10.59 -5.61
N VAL A 158 10.95 -9.36 -5.25
CA VAL A 158 11.71 -8.52 -4.31
C VAL A 158 10.75 -8.13 -3.19
N GLU A 159 11.07 -8.47 -1.96
CA GLU A 159 10.14 -8.38 -0.83
C GLU A 159 10.55 -7.30 0.17
N TRP A 160 9.54 -6.64 0.72
CA TRP A 160 9.67 -5.77 1.87
C TRP A 160 10.27 -6.53 3.06
N GLY A 161 11.35 -6.01 3.64
CA GLY A 161 12.13 -6.71 4.66
C GLY A 161 11.50 -6.81 6.05
N TYR A 162 10.24 -6.39 6.23
CA TYR A 162 9.54 -6.43 7.51
C TYR A 162 8.22 -7.22 7.42
N PRO A 163 7.71 -7.75 8.55
CA PRO A 163 6.43 -8.46 8.57
C PRO A 163 5.29 -7.66 7.95
N MET A 164 4.52 -8.27 7.06
CA MET A 164 3.36 -7.58 6.46
C MET A 164 2.34 -7.18 7.55
N PRO A 165 1.77 -5.95 7.49
CA PRO A 165 0.65 -5.58 8.33
C PRO A 165 -0.49 -6.60 8.20
N PRO A 166 -1.23 -6.93 9.27
CA PRO A 166 -2.34 -7.87 9.18
C PRO A 166 -3.40 -7.49 8.13
N SER A 167 -3.58 -6.20 7.84
CA SER A 167 -4.49 -5.71 6.79
C SER A 167 -4.03 -6.03 5.36
N ASP A 168 -2.74 -6.26 5.17
CA ASP A 168 -2.13 -6.50 3.86
C ASP A 168 -1.61 -7.94 3.71
N ALA A 169 -1.44 -8.65 4.81
CA ALA A 169 -1.05 -10.06 4.83
C ALA A 169 -2.19 -11.02 4.49
N LEU A 170 -3.46 -10.60 4.58
CA LEU A 170 -4.61 -11.47 4.36
C LEU A 170 -4.77 -11.82 2.87
N GLY A 171 -4.80 -13.12 2.57
CA GLY A 171 -5.02 -13.64 1.22
C GLY A 171 -5.69 -15.00 1.17
N PRO A 172 -6.09 -15.46 -0.04
CA PRO A 172 -6.72 -16.76 -0.25
C PRO A 172 -5.94 -17.93 0.35
N GLU A 173 -4.61 -17.85 0.30
CA GLU A 173 -3.69 -18.87 0.80
C GLU A 173 -3.65 -19.00 2.33
N ASN A 174 -4.04 -17.97 3.07
CA ASN A 174 -3.97 -17.93 4.54
C ASN A 174 -5.30 -17.50 5.19
N LEU A 175 -6.40 -17.56 4.43
CA LEU A 175 -7.72 -17.18 4.91
C LEU A 175 -8.23 -18.18 5.96
N SER A 176 -8.35 -17.71 7.20
CA SER A 176 -8.84 -18.47 8.35
C SER A 176 -9.56 -17.54 9.32
N GLU A 177 -10.29 -18.11 10.29
CA GLU A 177 -10.92 -17.27 11.33
C GLU A 177 -9.88 -16.45 12.11
N GLU A 178 -8.73 -17.05 12.39
CA GLU A 178 -7.66 -16.39 13.12
C GLU A 178 -7.06 -15.23 12.32
N SER A 179 -6.76 -15.42 11.03
CA SER A 179 -6.20 -14.35 10.19
C SER A 179 -7.20 -13.22 9.98
N VAL A 180 -8.49 -13.52 9.85
CA VAL A 180 -9.55 -12.49 9.83
C VAL A 180 -9.64 -11.76 11.17
N ARG A 181 -9.58 -12.45 12.31
CA ARG A 181 -9.58 -11.79 13.63
C ARG A 181 -8.36 -10.89 13.79
N ARG A 182 -7.19 -11.32 13.33
CA ARG A 182 -5.96 -10.50 13.32
C ARG A 182 -6.12 -9.26 12.44
N TYR A 183 -6.70 -9.39 11.24
CA TYR A 183 -7.04 -8.27 10.38
C TYR A 183 -7.96 -7.28 11.13
N VAL A 184 -9.08 -7.76 11.66
CA VAL A 184 -10.09 -6.94 12.34
C VAL A 184 -9.47 -6.21 13.53
N ASN A 185 -8.76 -6.94 14.41
CA ASN A 185 -8.10 -6.33 15.57
C ASN A 185 -7.05 -5.31 15.15
N TYR A 186 -6.31 -5.55 14.07
CA TYR A 186 -5.37 -4.56 13.55
C TYR A 186 -6.06 -3.24 13.17
N ILE A 187 -7.22 -3.31 12.50
CA ILE A 187 -8.00 -2.11 12.17
C ILE A 187 -8.40 -1.35 13.45
N PHE A 188 -9.08 -2.01 14.38
CA PHE A 188 -9.71 -1.34 15.53
C PHE A 188 -8.74 -0.97 16.65
N ASP A 189 -7.71 -1.78 16.88
CA ASP A 189 -6.79 -1.59 18.00
C ASP A 189 -5.57 -0.74 17.62
N PHE A 190 -5.27 -0.57 16.31
CA PHE A 190 -4.12 0.20 15.82
C PHE A 190 -4.52 1.27 14.82
N LEU A 191 -5.05 0.91 13.64
CA LEU A 191 -5.31 1.89 12.57
C LEU A 191 -6.28 3.00 12.97
N MET A 192 -7.35 2.68 13.70
CA MET A 192 -8.30 3.68 14.19
C MET A 192 -7.74 4.60 15.29
N ARG A 193 -6.61 4.24 15.90
CA ARG A 193 -6.00 5.00 17.00
C ARG A 193 -4.79 5.82 16.55
N ALA A 194 -4.24 5.50 15.38
CA ALA A 194 -3.08 6.17 14.81
C ALA A 194 -3.48 7.34 13.91
N ARG A 195 -2.57 8.27 13.69
CA ARG A 195 -2.76 9.41 12.77
C ARG A 195 -2.64 8.99 11.31
N ASN A 196 -1.87 7.94 11.02
CA ASN A 196 -1.66 7.42 9.67
C ASN A 196 -1.32 5.89 9.71
N PRO A 197 -1.33 5.21 8.55
CA PRO A 197 -1.06 3.76 8.48
C PRO A 197 0.33 3.35 8.98
N ASP A 198 1.36 4.18 8.72
CA ASP A 198 2.73 3.91 9.16
C ASP A 198 2.86 3.91 10.69
N GLU A 199 2.22 4.86 11.37
CA GLU A 199 2.17 4.91 12.83
C GLU A 199 1.40 3.69 13.40
N ALA A 200 0.27 3.32 12.80
CA ALA A 200 -0.46 2.11 13.21
C ALA A 200 0.39 0.85 13.07
N TYR A 201 1.14 0.77 11.98
CA TYR A 201 2.05 -0.35 11.73
C TYR A 201 3.19 -0.40 12.74
N LEU A 202 3.83 0.73 13.06
CA LEU A 202 4.87 0.79 14.09
C LEU A 202 4.34 0.42 15.47
N MET A 203 3.14 0.87 15.84
CA MET A 203 2.49 0.46 17.10
C MET A 203 2.26 -1.06 17.14
N TRP A 204 1.79 -1.65 16.03
CA TRP A 204 1.59 -3.09 15.93
C TRP A 204 2.92 -3.85 15.96
N LEU A 205 3.92 -3.38 15.21
CA LEU A 205 5.24 -3.97 15.14
C LEU A 205 5.92 -3.93 16.50
N SER A 206 5.83 -2.81 17.24
CA SER A 206 6.40 -2.69 18.60
C SER A 206 5.82 -3.73 19.57
N ARG A 207 4.53 -4.04 19.45
CA ARG A 207 3.86 -5.01 20.32
C ARG A 207 4.21 -6.47 20.02
N HIS A 208 4.62 -6.79 18.78
CA HIS A 208 4.81 -8.18 18.33
C HIS A 208 6.26 -8.50 17.92
N HIS A 209 7.05 -7.47 17.59
CA HIS A 209 8.39 -7.54 16.98
C HIS A 209 9.25 -6.35 17.45
N GLY A 210 9.49 -6.24 18.77
CA GLY A 210 10.07 -5.05 19.40
C GLY A 210 11.38 -4.53 18.80
N GLU A 211 12.31 -5.44 18.44
CA GLU A 211 13.61 -5.05 17.85
C GLU A 211 13.46 -4.43 16.45
N LEU A 212 12.70 -5.09 15.57
CA LEU A 212 12.40 -4.58 14.23
C LEU A 212 11.64 -3.25 14.28
N ALA A 213 10.79 -3.07 15.29
CA ALA A 213 10.06 -1.83 15.48
C ALA A 213 10.97 -0.66 15.81
N ALA A 214 12.01 -0.87 16.63
CA ALA A 214 12.96 0.18 16.98
C ALA A 214 13.75 0.64 15.76
N GLU A 215 14.28 -0.30 14.97
CA GLU A 215 15.02 -0.01 13.74
C GLU A 215 14.17 0.79 12.74
N LEU A 216 12.95 0.30 12.47
CA LEU A 216 12.07 0.96 11.50
C LEU A 216 11.56 2.32 12.01
N ALA A 217 11.37 2.48 13.32
CA ALA A 217 10.96 3.76 13.89
C ALA A 217 12.03 4.84 13.73
N GLU A 218 13.31 4.51 13.92
CA GLU A 218 14.40 5.45 13.68
C GLU A 218 14.47 5.86 12.21
N LEU A 219 14.34 4.90 11.29
CA LEU A 219 14.25 5.19 9.85
C LEU A 219 13.03 6.08 9.52
N ALA A 220 11.87 5.79 10.10
CA ALA A 220 10.64 6.54 9.87
C ALA A 220 10.73 7.99 10.36
N LYS A 221 11.42 8.23 11.48
CA LYS A 221 11.72 9.59 11.97
C LYS A 221 12.67 10.31 11.03
N ALA A 222 13.77 9.67 10.64
CA ALA A 222 14.76 10.26 9.72
C ALA A 222 14.15 10.67 8.38
N LEU A 223 13.16 9.90 7.90
CA LEU A 223 12.43 10.18 6.65
C LEU A 223 11.21 11.09 6.84
N GLY A 224 10.95 11.58 8.05
CA GLY A 224 9.82 12.46 8.36
C GLY A 224 8.43 11.82 8.18
N VAL A 225 8.35 10.49 8.13
CA VAL A 225 7.09 9.75 7.96
C VAL A 225 6.27 9.77 9.26
N VAL A 226 6.95 9.75 10.40
CA VAL A 226 6.34 9.87 11.73
C VAL A 226 6.96 11.06 12.44
N LYS A 227 6.13 11.90 13.05
CA LYS A 227 6.60 13.03 13.84
C LYS A 227 7.25 12.54 15.13
N GLU A 228 8.26 13.25 15.63
CA GLU A 228 8.73 13.07 17.00
C GLU A 228 7.53 13.12 17.94
N THR A 229 7.30 12.03 18.67
CA THR A 229 6.47 12.08 19.86
C THR A 229 7.25 12.97 20.82
N GLN A 230 6.79 14.22 21.04
CA GLN A 230 7.22 14.95 22.22
C GLN A 230 6.92 14.03 23.39
N ALA A 231 7.95 13.49 24.02
CA ALA A 231 7.80 12.80 25.28
C ALA A 231 6.99 13.75 26.15
N ALA A 232 5.82 13.28 26.62
CA ALA A 232 5.14 13.94 27.70
C ALA A 232 6.17 13.97 28.84
N SER A 233 6.83 15.11 29.00
CA SER A 233 7.54 15.50 30.21
C SER A 233 6.46 15.72 31.25
N GLY A 234 5.91 14.60 31.73
CA GLY A 234 5.35 14.53 33.05
C GLY A 234 6.52 14.43 34.01
N GLU A 235 6.99 15.57 34.50
CA GLU A 235 7.58 15.67 35.82
C GLU A 235 6.91 16.83 36.55
N ALA A 236 6.17 16.41 37.59
CA ALA A 236 5.69 17.07 38.80
C ALA A 236 5.65 18.61 38.87
#